data_AF-X0ZHH1-F1
#
_entry.id   AF-X0ZHH1-F1
#
_cell.length_a   1.000
_cell.length_b   1.000
_cell.length_c   1.000
_cell.angle_alpha   90.00
_cell.angle_beta   90.00
_cell.angle_gamma   90.00
#
_symmetry.space_group_name_H-M   'P 1'
#
loop_
_entity.id
_entity.type
_entity.pdbx_description
1 polymer ?
#
loop_
_entity_poly.entity_id
_entity_poly.type
_entity_poly.pdbx_seq_one_letter_code
_entity_poly.pdbx_strand_id
1 'polypeptide(L)'
;MADKVGGIKKQSGKKQFGHPDFYKLLEQMANLHSRKNHDYAGTSDPLKNLRACERLNLEPFLGVMVRLQDKWSRLEEFVKSGQLMVKDESVLDTLMDNAVYSLLGIILYKEQQKKGR
;
A
#
# COMPACT_ATOMS: atom_id res chain seq x y z
N MET A 1 -11.67 1.20 -26.23
CA MET A 1 -10.33 1.81 -26.39
C MET A 1 -9.52 1.38 -25.19
N ALA A 2 -8.45 0.60 -25.39
CA ALA A 2 -7.70 -0.01 -24.30
C ALA A 2 -6.59 0.95 -23.85
N ASP A 3 -6.71 1.46 -22.62
CA ASP A 3 -5.72 2.36 -22.02
C ASP A 3 -4.43 1.60 -21.71
N LYS A 4 -3.34 2.09 -22.32
CA LYS A 4 -1.99 1.65 -22.07
C LYS A 4 -1.58 2.10 -20.67
N VAL A 5 -1.81 1.26 -19.66
CA VAL A 5 -1.19 1.42 -18.34
C VAL A 5 0.33 1.38 -18.55
N GLY A 6 0.99 2.51 -18.28
CA GLY A 6 2.43 2.66 -18.42
C GLY A 6 3.17 1.67 -17.53
N GLY A 7 3.55 0.53 -18.11
CA GLY A 7 4.38 -0.46 -17.44
C GLY A 7 5.67 0.19 -16.95
N ILE A 8 6.03 -0.10 -15.70
CA ILE A 8 7.32 0.27 -15.12
C ILE A 8 8.40 -0.18 -16.10
N LYS A 9 9.18 0.77 -16.64
CA LYS A 9 10.31 0.45 -17.52
C LYS A 9 11.22 -0.52 -16.76
N LYS A 10 11.29 -1.77 -17.25
CA LYS A 10 12.27 -2.76 -16.80
C LYS A 10 13.63 -2.06 -16.87
N GLN A 11 14.26 -1.80 -15.71
CA GLN A 11 15.64 -1.32 -15.70
C GLN A 11 16.53 -2.48 -16.16
N SER A 12 16.59 -2.71 -17.47
CA SER A 12 17.46 -3.72 -18.06
C SER A 12 18.90 -3.24 -17.91
N GLY A 13 19.68 -3.93 -17.08
CA GLY A 13 21.15 -3.81 -17.10
C GLY A 13 21.86 -3.60 -15.77
N LYS A 14 21.16 -3.42 -14.64
CA LYS A 14 21.84 -3.35 -13.33
C LYS A 14 21.83 -4.72 -12.65
N LYS A 15 23.03 -5.21 -12.31
CA LYS A 15 23.20 -6.37 -11.44
C LYS A 15 22.49 -6.10 -10.11
N GLN A 16 21.49 -6.92 -9.81
CA GLN A 16 20.79 -6.91 -8.54
C GLN A 16 21.54 -7.81 -7.55
N PHE A 17 21.65 -7.36 -6.30
CA PHE A 17 22.31 -8.11 -5.22
C PHE A 17 21.31 -8.77 -4.25
N GLY A 18 20.02 -8.50 -4.40
CA GLY A 18 18.95 -9.08 -3.57
C GLY A 18 18.35 -10.36 -4.16
N HIS A 19 17.47 -11.01 -3.39
CA HIS A 19 16.74 -12.20 -3.83
C HIS A 19 15.88 -11.86 -5.07
N PRO A 20 15.92 -12.64 -6.16
CA PRO A 20 15.17 -12.32 -7.38
C PRO A 20 13.66 -12.12 -7.15
N ASP A 21 13.05 -12.91 -6.27
CA ASP A 21 11.62 -12.79 -5.97
C ASP A 21 11.26 -11.51 -5.23
N PHE A 22 12.20 -10.89 -4.50
CA PHE A 22 11.95 -9.58 -3.89
C PHE A 22 11.58 -8.54 -4.97
N TYR A 23 12.31 -8.55 -6.09
CA TYR A 23 12.04 -7.63 -7.20
C TYR A 23 10.73 -7.95 -7.93
N LYS A 24 10.33 -9.23 -7.99
CA LYS A 24 8.99 -9.61 -8.49
C LYS A 24 7.90 -9.10 -7.57
N LEU A 25 8.07 -9.18 -6.25
CA LEU A 25 7.13 -8.64 -5.26
C LEU A 25 7.02 -7.12 -5.38
N LEU A 26 8.11 -6.41 -5.66
CA LEU A 26 8.04 -4.95 -5.91
C LEU A 26 7.18 -4.61 -7.14
N GLU A 27 7.32 -5.37 -8.23
CA GLU A 27 6.50 -5.19 -9.44
C GLU A 27 5.03 -5.50 -9.14
N GLN A 28 4.76 -6.61 -8.45
CA GLN A 28 3.40 -6.97 -8.02
C GLN A 28 2.78 -5.91 -7.10
N MET A 29 3.55 -5.39 -6.14
CA MET A 29 3.13 -4.34 -5.22
C MET A 29 2.73 -3.06 -5.97
N ALA A 30 3.54 -2.63 -6.94
CA ALA A 30 3.24 -1.45 -7.75
C ALA A 30 1.96 -1.63 -8.58
N ASN A 31 1.79 -2.81 -9.20
CA ASN A 31 0.58 -3.14 -9.95
C ASN A 31 -0.65 -3.22 -9.03
N LEU A 32 -0.52 -3.80 -7.83
CA LEU A 32 -1.59 -3.84 -6.83
C LEU A 32 -1.99 -2.43 -6.39
N HIS A 33 -1.02 -1.58 -6.06
CA HIS A 33 -1.27 -0.19 -5.70
C HIS A 33 -1.99 0.55 -6.83
N SER A 34 -1.53 0.41 -8.07
CA SER A 34 -2.17 1.04 -9.23
C SER A 34 -3.62 0.61 -9.41
N ARG A 35 -3.93 -0.70 -9.30
CA ARG A 35 -5.31 -1.21 -9.39
C ARG A 35 -6.19 -0.68 -8.28
N LYS A 36 -5.73 -0.77 -7.02
CA LYS A 36 -6.49 -0.23 -5.88
C LYS A 36 -6.75 1.25 -6.03
N ASN A 37 -5.75 2.00 -6.46
CA ASN A 37 -5.90 3.44 -6.57
C ASN A 37 -6.86 3.85 -7.70
N HIS A 38 -6.94 3.09 -8.79
CA HIS A 38 -7.97 3.28 -9.80
C HIS A 38 -9.39 3.19 -9.21
N ASP A 39 -9.64 2.22 -8.33
CA ASP A 39 -10.96 2.02 -7.71
C ASP A 39 -11.31 3.10 -6.66
N TYR A 40 -10.30 3.72 -6.02
CA TYR A 40 -10.48 4.71 -4.97
C TYR A 40 -10.31 6.18 -5.40
N ALA A 41 -9.56 6.45 -6.47
CA ALA A 41 -9.19 7.79 -6.91
C ALA A 41 -9.75 8.10 -8.30
N GLY A 42 -10.89 8.78 -8.33
CA GLY A 42 -11.33 9.55 -9.50
C GLY A 42 -10.36 10.70 -9.78
N THR A 43 -9.31 10.37 -10.54
CA THR A 43 -8.40 11.18 -11.37
C THR A 43 -7.70 12.45 -10.84
N SER A 44 -8.08 13.09 -9.73
CA SER A 44 -7.43 14.35 -9.29
C SER A 44 -6.47 14.23 -8.11
N ASP A 45 -6.72 13.32 -7.17
CA ASP A 45 -5.87 13.13 -5.99
C ASP A 45 -5.69 11.63 -5.67
N PRO A 46 -4.49 11.06 -5.92
CA PRO A 46 -4.14 9.68 -5.60
C PRO A 46 -4.22 9.30 -4.11
N LEU A 47 -4.34 10.26 -3.19
CA LEU A 47 -4.40 10.03 -1.74
C LEU A 47 -5.74 10.45 -1.13
N LYS A 48 -6.74 10.79 -1.96
CA LYS A 48 -8.04 11.34 -1.52
C LYS A 48 -8.72 10.51 -0.44
N ASN A 49 -8.72 9.18 -0.61
CA ASN A 49 -9.32 8.25 0.34
C ASN A 49 -8.59 8.24 1.70
N LEU A 50 -7.27 8.43 1.72
CA LEU A 50 -6.49 8.53 2.94
C LEU A 50 -6.67 9.89 3.62
N ARG A 51 -6.79 10.96 2.82
CA ARG A 51 -7.07 12.33 3.32
C ARG A 51 -8.49 12.50 3.82
N ALA A 52 -9.39 11.56 3.54
CA ALA A 52 -10.79 11.64 3.96
C ALA A 52 -10.98 11.75 5.49
N CYS A 53 -10.00 11.34 6.29
CA CYS A 53 -10.00 11.50 7.75
C CYS A 53 -9.79 12.95 8.22
N GLU A 54 -9.28 13.84 7.35
CA GLU A 54 -9.15 15.27 7.67
C GLU A 54 -10.52 15.91 7.96
N ARG A 55 -11.61 15.35 7.41
CA ARG A 55 -13.00 15.75 7.74
C ARG A 55 -13.36 15.56 9.22
N LEU A 56 -12.60 14.73 9.92
CA LEU A 56 -12.73 14.46 11.36
C LEU A 56 -11.60 15.12 12.17
N ASN A 57 -10.85 16.06 11.57
CA ASN A 57 -9.66 16.69 12.16
C ASN A 57 -8.55 15.69 12.54
N LEU A 58 -8.42 14.59 11.77
CA LEU A 58 -7.36 13.60 11.96
C LEU A 58 -6.32 13.71 10.85
N GLU A 59 -5.05 13.60 11.25
CA GLU A 59 -3.92 13.58 10.32
C GLU A 59 -3.96 12.31 9.43
N PRO A 60 -3.81 12.42 8.10
CA PRO A 60 -3.79 11.26 7.20
C PRO A 60 -2.76 10.20 7.56
N PHE A 61 -1.60 10.60 8.07
CA PHE A 61 -0.57 9.68 8.53
C PHE A 61 -1.07 8.80 9.70
N LEU A 62 -1.79 9.39 10.66
CA LEU A 62 -2.43 8.64 11.75
C LEU A 62 -3.45 7.64 11.20
N GLY A 63 -4.26 8.06 10.22
CA GLY A 63 -5.19 7.16 9.53
C GLY A 63 -4.48 5.95 8.89
N VAL A 64 -3.30 6.14 8.29
CA VAL A 64 -2.50 5.02 7.77
C VAL A 64 -1.99 4.10 8.88
N MET A 65 -1.55 4.64 10.02
CA MET A 65 -1.10 3.82 11.15
C MET A 65 -2.20 2.88 11.65
N VAL A 66 -3.44 3.38 11.77
CA VAL A 66 -4.59 2.55 12.13
C VAL A 66 -4.80 1.42 11.12
N ARG A 67 -4.77 1.73 9.81
CA ARG A 67 -4.98 0.71 8.76
C ARG A 67 -3.87 -0.33 8.66
N LEU A 68 -2.64 0.01 9.06
CA LEU A 68 -1.55 -0.94 9.22
C LEU A 68 -1.80 -1.84 10.44
N GLN A 69 -2.24 -1.27 11.56
CA GLN A 69 -2.51 -2.01 12.78
C GLN A 69 -3.68 -2.99 12.63
N ASP A 70 -4.74 -2.64 11.91
CA ASP A 70 -5.86 -3.55 11.61
C ASP A 70 -5.36 -4.81 10.90
N LYS A 71 -4.49 -4.64 9.90
CA LYS A 71 -3.90 -5.74 9.13
C LYS A 71 -2.89 -6.53 9.96
N TRP A 72 -2.11 -5.84 10.79
CA TRP A 72 -1.17 -6.50 11.68
C TRP A 72 -1.90 -7.39 12.69
N SER A 73 -3.00 -6.90 13.26
CA SER A 73 -3.86 -7.67 14.17
C SER A 73 -4.41 -8.93 13.51
N ARG A 74 -4.77 -8.85 12.22
CA ARG A 74 -5.15 -10.02 11.41
C ARG A 74 -4.01 -11.04 11.26
N LEU A 75 -2.77 -10.58 11.06
CA LEU A 75 -1.60 -11.47 10.99
C LEU A 75 -1.32 -12.12 12.34
N GLU A 76 -1.46 -11.38 13.45
CA GLU A 76 -1.32 -11.93 14.80
C GLU A 76 -2.36 -13.03 15.06
N GLU A 77 -3.60 -12.82 14.62
CA GLU A 77 -4.65 -13.84 14.75
C GLU A 77 -4.33 -15.09 13.94
N PHE A 78 -3.81 -14.93 12.72
CA PHE A 78 -3.34 -16.06 11.92
C PHE A 78 -2.20 -16.81 12.61
N VAL A 79 -1.23 -16.11 13.19
CA VAL A 79 -0.12 -16.73 13.94
C VAL A 79 -0.62 -17.52 15.14
N LYS A 80 -1.65 -17.03 15.84
CA LYS A 80 -2.24 -17.69 17.01
C LYS A 80 -3.12 -18.90 16.65
N SER A 81 -3.96 -18.76 15.63
CA SER A 81 -5.01 -19.73 15.32
C SER A 81 -4.68 -20.67 14.16
N GLY A 82 -3.69 -20.33 13.33
CA GLY A 82 -3.34 -21.05 12.10
C GLY A 82 -4.32 -20.86 10.95
N GLN A 83 -5.37 -20.05 11.11
CA GLN A 83 -6.43 -19.90 10.12
C GLN A 83 -6.99 -18.47 10.05
N LEU A 84 -7.46 -18.06 8.88
CA LEU A 84 -8.20 -16.82 8.67
C LEU A 84 -9.61 -17.17 8.20
N MET A 85 -10.63 -16.66 8.90
CA MET A 85 -12.03 -16.94 8.56
C MET A 85 -12.51 -16.14 7.33
N VAL A 86 -11.89 -14.99 7.07
CA VAL A 86 -12.19 -14.14 5.91
C VAL A 86 -11.47 -14.72 4.69
N LYS A 87 -12.23 -15.43 3.85
CA LYS A 87 -11.69 -16.24 2.74
C LYS A 87 -11.11 -15.42 1.59
N ASP A 88 -11.55 -14.19 1.42
CA ASP A 88 -11.17 -13.35 0.27
C ASP A 88 -9.85 -12.57 0.45
N GLU A 89 -9.15 -12.78 1.57
CA GLU A 89 -7.90 -12.07 1.85
C GLU A 89 -6.89 -13.03 2.48
N SER A 90 -5.86 -13.41 1.73
CA SER A 90 -4.82 -14.30 2.22
C SER A 90 -3.81 -13.58 3.13
N VAL A 91 -2.96 -14.36 3.81
CA VAL A 91 -1.80 -13.82 4.55
C VAL A 91 -0.88 -13.02 3.61
N LEU A 92 -0.68 -13.51 2.38
CA LEU A 92 0.15 -12.84 1.38
C LEU A 92 -0.46 -11.51 0.94
N ASP A 93 -1.79 -11.46 0.75
CA ASP A 93 -2.50 -10.21 0.44
C ASP A 93 -2.37 -9.20 1.58
N THR A 94 -2.52 -9.67 2.83
CA THR A 94 -2.40 -8.82 4.03
C THR A 94 -0.98 -8.24 4.15
N LEU A 95 0.06 -9.05 3.93
CA LEU A 95 1.46 -8.60 3.93
C LEU A 95 1.74 -7.61 2.80
N MET A 96 1.23 -7.88 1.59
CA MET A 96 1.39 -7.00 0.44
C MET A 96 0.70 -5.65 0.68
N ASP A 97 -0.47 -5.67 1.29
CA ASP A 97 -1.19 -4.46 1.69
C ASP A 97 -0.40 -3.65 2.73
N ASN A 98 0.18 -4.30 3.73
CA ASN A 98 1.05 -3.61 4.69
C ASN A 98 2.26 -2.96 4.01
N ALA A 99 2.85 -3.60 3.00
CA ALA A 99 3.93 -3.01 2.22
C ALA A 99 3.47 -1.76 1.45
N VAL A 100 2.29 -1.83 0.80
CA VAL A 100 1.68 -0.66 0.12
C VAL A 100 1.39 0.48 1.11
N TYR A 101 0.73 0.19 2.23
CA TYR A 101 0.42 1.20 3.25
C TYR A 101 1.66 1.81 3.89
N SER A 102 2.74 1.03 4.04
CA SER A 102 4.02 1.56 4.54
C SER A 102 4.61 2.61 3.59
N LEU A 103 4.55 2.38 2.27
CA LEU A 103 4.98 3.39 1.29
C LEU A 103 4.08 4.62 1.28
N LEU A 104 2.76 4.44 1.38
CA LEU A 104 1.80 5.55 1.49
C LEU A 104 2.02 6.36 2.78
N GLY A 105 2.35 5.67 3.88
CA GLY A 105 2.71 6.28 5.16
C GLY A 105 3.96 7.15 5.05
N ILE A 106 5.01 6.69 4.34
CA ILE A 106 6.20 7.50 4.07
C ILE A 106 5.84 8.79 3.32
N ILE A 107 4.96 8.71 2.32
CA ILE A 107 4.53 9.88 1.54
C ILE A 107 3.81 10.88 2.45
N LEU A 108 2.78 10.43 3.18
CA LEU A 108 1.98 11.30 4.03
C LEU A 108 2.78 11.88 5.20
N TYR A 109 3.70 11.10 5.79
CA TYR A 109 4.60 11.60 6.83
C TYR A 109 5.50 12.72 6.30
N LYS A 110 6.07 12.57 5.10
CA LYS A 110 6.88 13.61 4.45
C LYS A 110 6.06 14.87 4.14
N GLU A 111 4.80 14.73 3.74
CA GLU A 111 3.90 15.87 3.54
C GLU A 111 3.60 16.59 4.86
N GLN A 112 3.30 15.85 5.93
CA GLN A 112 3.06 16.40 7.27
C GLN A 112 4.27 17.20 7.78
N GLN A 113 5.49 16.67 7.62
CA GLN A 113 6.73 17.36 8.01
C GLN A 113 6.97 18.68 7.26
N LYS A 114 6.43 18.82 6.03
CA LYS A 114 6.51 20.08 5.27
C LYS A 114 5.49 21.11 5.73
N LYS A 115 4.33 20.69 6.24
CA LYS A 115 3.28 21.59 6.78
C LYS A 115 3.65 22.17 8.15
N GLY A 116 4.46 21.45 8.93
CA GLY A 116 4.93 21.88 10.26
C GLY A 116 6.18 22.75 10.27
N ARG A 117 6.64 23.24 9.11
CA ARG A 117 7.68 24.27 8.96
C ARG A 117 7.05 25.56 8.48
#